data_AF-A0A2G6GVB7-F1
#
_entry.id   AF-A0A2G6GVB7-F1
#
_cell.length_a   1.000
_cell.length_b   1.000
_cell.length_c   1.000
_cell.angle_alpha   90.00
_cell.angle_beta   90.00
_cell.angle_gamma   90.00
#
_symmetry.space_group_name_H-M   'P 1'
#
loop_
_entity.id
_entity.type
_entity.pdbx_description
1 polymer ?
#
loop_
_entity_poly.entity_id
_entity_poly.type
_entity_poly.pdbx_seq_one_letter_code
_entity_poly.pdbx_strand_id
1 'polypeptide(L)'
;MLDELDGSPTPERVYEMLEYAMREIKLRPAPWLVGAPSDELVQERVEYLRRMLNRPMRVCGMVKNEGEPGGGPFWVRHPDGACSLQIVETSQMDTDSPEVQRMLQEAEYFNPVEIVCGLRNRYGEKFALHRYVDPATGFIARKTIGSDEILAQELPGLWNGAQADWISLFVEVPSSTFTPVKEITDLVRPEHR
;
A
#
# COMPACT_ATOMS: atom_id res chain seq x y z
N MET A 1 5.63 21.39 -3.11
CA MET A 1 6.75 20.51 -2.70
C MET A 1 7.66 20.15 -3.87
N LEU A 2 7.20 19.40 -4.89
CA LEU A 2 8.08 19.00 -6.01
C LEU A 2 8.69 20.21 -6.74
N ASP A 3 7.90 21.23 -7.07
CA ASP A 3 8.42 22.45 -7.71
C ASP A 3 9.42 23.21 -6.83
N GLU A 4 9.22 23.13 -5.51
CA GLU A 4 10.10 23.77 -4.53
C GLU A 4 11.42 23.00 -4.40
N LEU A 5 11.39 21.67 -4.46
CA LEU A 5 12.61 20.82 -4.52
C LEU A 5 13.43 21.09 -5.78
N ASP A 6 12.79 21.45 -6.89
CA ASP A 6 13.47 21.85 -8.14
C ASP A 6 14.16 23.22 -8.05
N GLY A 7 13.76 24.05 -7.09
CA GLY A 7 14.34 25.37 -6.83
C GLY A 7 15.54 25.38 -5.87
N SER A 8 16.11 24.22 -5.53
CA SER A 8 17.23 24.10 -4.57
C SER A 8 16.92 24.75 -3.20
N PRO A 9 15.95 24.22 -2.44
CA PRO A 9 15.53 24.78 -1.16
C PRO A 9 16.63 24.64 -0.10
N THR A 10 16.54 25.44 0.97
CA THR A 10 17.51 25.37 2.08
C THR A 10 17.43 24.02 2.82
N PRO A 11 18.50 23.59 3.51
CA PRO A 11 18.49 22.35 4.29
C PRO A 11 17.33 22.24 5.28
N GLU A 12 17.04 23.32 6.02
CA GLU A 12 15.92 23.40 6.96
C GLU A 12 14.60 23.17 6.25
N ARG A 13 14.44 23.77 5.07
CA ARG A 13 13.21 23.67 4.30
C ARG A 13 13.01 22.26 3.72
N VAL A 14 14.09 21.59 3.30
CA VAL A 14 14.05 20.16 2.92
C VAL A 14 13.62 19.29 4.10
N TYR A 15 14.12 19.58 5.30
CA TYR A 15 13.75 18.84 6.51
C TYR A 15 12.27 19.04 6.86
N GLU A 16 11.77 20.27 6.85
CA GLU A 16 10.34 20.57 7.04
C GLU A 16 9.45 19.85 6.02
N MET A 17 9.89 19.79 4.75
CA MET A 17 9.20 19.03 3.72
C MET A 17 9.15 17.54 4.03
N LEU A 18 10.25 16.97 4.54
CA LEU A 18 10.31 15.57 4.95
C LEU A 18 9.34 15.30 6.10
N GLU A 19 9.36 16.12 7.14
CA GLU A 19 8.44 16.00 8.27
C GLU A 19 6.97 16.13 7.83
N TYR A 20 6.69 17.08 6.94
CA TYR A 20 5.36 17.26 6.37
C TYR A 20 4.91 16.01 5.60
N ALA A 21 5.75 15.46 4.72
CA ALA A 21 5.42 14.26 3.97
C ALA A 21 5.23 13.04 4.88
N MET A 22 6.03 12.92 5.94
CA MET A 22 5.86 11.86 6.95
C MET A 22 4.53 11.98 7.70
N ARG A 23 4.08 13.22 7.98
CA ARG A 23 2.85 13.47 8.72
C ARG A 23 1.59 13.33 7.86
N GLU A 24 1.58 13.96 6.69
CA GLU A 24 0.36 14.11 5.88
C GLU A 24 0.13 12.90 4.97
N ILE A 25 1.15 12.49 4.22
CA ILE A 25 1.05 11.35 3.29
C ILE A 25 1.66 10.07 3.85
N LYS A 26 1.97 10.06 5.16
CA LYS A 26 2.40 8.90 5.92
C LYS A 26 3.68 8.23 5.37
N LEU A 27 4.59 9.00 4.77
CA LEU A 27 5.91 8.46 4.44
C LEU A 27 6.62 7.99 5.72
N ARG A 28 7.29 6.84 5.64
CA ARG A 28 8.16 6.32 6.69
C ARG A 28 9.53 5.99 6.09
N PRO A 29 10.41 6.99 5.94
CA PRO A 29 11.76 6.78 5.43
C PRO A 29 12.57 5.89 6.38
N ALA A 30 13.73 5.43 5.89
CA ALA A 30 14.66 4.69 6.71
C ALA A 30 15.15 5.54 7.91
N PRO A 31 15.35 4.96 9.10
CA PRO A 31 15.71 5.71 10.31
C PRO A 31 16.97 6.57 10.17
N TRP A 32 17.96 6.12 9.40
CA TRP A 32 19.20 6.85 9.18
C TRP A 32 19.00 8.18 8.42
N LEU A 33 17.98 8.27 7.56
CA LEU A 33 17.69 9.49 6.80
C LEU A 33 16.97 10.55 7.66
N VAL A 34 16.09 10.09 8.55
CA VAL A 34 15.28 10.93 9.45
C VAL A 34 16.10 11.40 10.66
N GLY A 35 16.94 10.52 11.20
CA GLY A 35 17.68 10.76 12.45
C GLY A 35 18.93 11.63 12.29
N ALA A 36 19.41 11.86 11.07
CA ALA A 36 20.54 12.76 10.82
C ALA A 36 20.14 14.24 11.05
N PRO A 37 21.08 15.13 11.42
CA PRO A 37 20.86 16.58 11.49
C PRO A 37 20.28 17.17 10.19
N SER A 38 19.59 18.31 10.28
CA SER A 38 18.90 18.93 9.14
C SER A 38 19.83 19.42 8.03
N ASP A 39 21.05 19.81 8.39
CA ASP A 39 22.12 20.27 7.51
C ASP A 39 22.98 19.13 6.93
N GLU A 40 22.78 17.89 7.40
CA GLU A 40 23.38 16.67 6.86
C GLU A 40 22.41 15.91 5.95
N LEU A 41 22.92 15.06 5.05
CA LEU A 41 22.13 14.21 4.14
C LEU A 41 21.06 14.96 3.30
N VAL A 42 21.28 16.25 3.02
CA VAL A 42 20.30 17.11 2.34
C VAL A 42 19.97 16.57 0.95
N GLN A 43 21.00 16.14 0.20
CA GLN A 43 20.80 15.63 -1.16
C GLN A 43 20.04 14.30 -1.16
N GLU A 44 20.34 13.42 -0.22
CA GLU A 44 19.66 12.15 -0.02
C GLU A 44 18.18 12.37 0.33
N ARG A 45 17.87 13.38 1.16
CA ARG A 45 16.48 13.75 1.46
C ARG A 45 15.76 14.33 0.25
N VAL A 46 16.42 15.20 -0.52
CA VAL A 46 15.86 15.76 -1.76
C VAL A 46 15.56 14.64 -2.76
N GLU A 47 16.51 13.71 -2.98
CA GLU A 47 16.33 12.58 -3.87
C GLU A 47 15.23 11.63 -3.39
N TYR A 48 15.23 11.31 -2.08
CA TYR A 48 14.16 10.53 -1.47
C TYR A 48 12.80 11.18 -1.69
N LEU A 49 12.63 12.46 -1.35
CA LEU A 49 11.36 13.16 -1.51
C LEU A 49 10.93 13.23 -2.98
N ARG A 50 11.85 13.52 -3.90
CA ARG A 50 11.55 13.50 -5.35
C ARG A 50 11.05 12.14 -5.80
N ARG A 51 11.75 11.07 -5.41
CA ARG A 51 11.41 9.69 -5.77
C ARG A 51 10.06 9.28 -5.17
N MET A 52 9.81 9.62 -3.91
CA MET A 52 8.60 9.21 -3.20
C MET A 52 7.37 10.02 -3.62
N LEU A 53 7.50 11.32 -3.85
CA LEU A 53 6.38 12.20 -4.19
C LEU A 53 5.98 12.12 -5.67
N ASN A 54 6.88 11.66 -6.56
CA ASN A 54 6.61 11.54 -7.99
C ASN A 54 6.26 10.10 -8.39
N ARG A 55 5.17 9.59 -7.81
CA ARG A 55 4.68 8.22 -7.99
C ARG A 55 3.18 8.23 -8.31
N PRO A 56 2.65 7.16 -8.93
CA PRO A 56 1.20 6.96 -8.92
C PRO A 56 0.70 6.86 -7.47
N MET A 57 -0.52 7.32 -7.25
CA MET A 57 -1.13 7.32 -5.92
C MET A 57 -2.48 6.62 -5.95
N ARG A 58 -2.87 6.08 -4.80
CA ARG A 58 -4.18 5.49 -4.56
C ARG A 58 -4.71 5.95 -3.21
N VAL A 59 -5.98 6.33 -3.20
CA VAL A 59 -6.76 6.50 -1.98
C VAL A 59 -7.70 5.30 -1.93
N CYS A 60 -7.54 4.46 -0.91
CA CYS A 60 -8.35 3.26 -0.74
C CYS A 60 -9.30 3.47 0.44
N GLY A 61 -10.59 3.31 0.17
CA GLY A 61 -11.60 3.17 1.22
C GLY A 61 -11.36 1.89 1.99
N MET A 62 -11.49 1.93 3.31
CA MET A 62 -11.38 0.80 4.23
C MET A 62 -12.65 0.72 5.06
N VAL A 63 -13.25 -0.45 5.16
CA VAL A 63 -14.41 -0.70 6.03
C VAL A 63 -13.96 -1.37 7.32
N LYS A 64 -14.77 -1.30 8.37
CA LYS A 64 -14.50 -2.06 9.59
C LYS A 64 -14.48 -3.55 9.27
N ASN A 65 -13.52 -4.27 9.84
CA ASN A 65 -13.42 -5.70 9.68
C ASN A 65 -14.45 -6.39 10.61
N GLU A 66 -15.46 -7.02 10.02
CA GLU A 66 -16.50 -7.75 10.74
C GLU A 66 -16.22 -9.27 10.79
N GLY A 67 -14.93 -9.65 10.68
CA GLY A 67 -14.48 -11.04 10.64
C GLY A 67 -14.36 -11.61 9.22
N GLU A 68 -14.35 -10.74 8.21
CA GLU A 68 -14.25 -11.15 6.82
C GLU A 68 -12.81 -11.60 6.49
N PRO A 69 -12.64 -12.79 5.88
CA PRO A 69 -11.32 -13.23 5.44
C PRO A 69 -10.87 -12.40 4.23
N GLY A 70 -9.59 -11.98 4.25
CA GLY A 70 -8.90 -11.34 3.13
C GLY A 70 -7.90 -10.27 3.58
N GLY A 71 -7.41 -9.49 2.63
CA GLY A 71 -6.40 -8.47 2.86
C GLY A 71 -6.90 -7.19 3.53
N GLY A 72 -5.98 -6.51 4.19
CA GLY A 72 -6.23 -5.27 4.92
C GLY A 72 -5.08 -4.28 4.82
N PRO A 73 -5.22 -3.10 5.43
CA PRO A 73 -4.18 -2.08 5.46
C PRO A 73 -3.08 -2.44 6.48
N PHE A 74 -1.84 -2.62 6.00
CA PHE A 74 -0.70 -2.93 6.86
C PHE A 74 0.53 -2.08 6.51
N TRP A 75 1.43 -1.94 7.49
CA TRP A 75 2.77 -1.42 7.26
C TRP A 75 3.69 -2.55 6.81
N VAL A 76 4.27 -2.41 5.63
CA VAL A 76 5.32 -3.31 5.14
C VAL A 76 6.68 -2.66 5.39
N ARG A 77 7.57 -3.39 6.07
CA ARG A 77 8.94 -2.97 6.33
C ARG A 77 9.85 -3.42 5.19
N HIS A 78 10.66 -2.49 4.69
CA HIS A 78 11.66 -2.72 3.65
C HIS A 78 13.03 -3.07 4.24
N PRO A 79 13.95 -3.67 3.44
CA PRO A 79 15.28 -4.06 3.92
C PRO A 79 16.13 -2.93 4.50
N ASP A 80 15.92 -1.69 4.03
CA ASP A 80 16.60 -0.48 4.52
C ASP A 80 15.99 0.07 5.82
N GLY A 81 14.94 -0.57 6.33
CA GLY A 81 14.20 -0.16 7.53
C GLY A 81 13.09 0.86 7.28
N ALA A 82 12.93 1.36 6.05
CA ALA A 82 11.77 2.17 5.67
C ALA A 82 10.47 1.35 5.76
N CYS A 83 9.34 2.02 5.87
CA CYS A 83 8.03 1.38 5.82
C CYS A 83 7.12 2.02 4.76
N SER A 84 6.21 1.22 4.21
CA SER A 84 5.14 1.72 3.32
C SER A 84 3.79 1.15 3.71
N LEU A 85 2.75 1.96 3.61
CA LEU A 85 1.36 1.50 3.71
C LEU A 85 1.00 0.67 2.47
N GLN A 86 0.54 -0.56 2.69
CA GLN A 86 0.15 -1.49 1.64
C GLN A 86 -1.16 -2.18 2.00
N ILE A 87 -1.87 -2.64 0.97
CA ILE A 87 -2.91 -3.66 1.14
C ILE A 87 -2.19 -5.00 1.05
N VAL A 88 -2.21 -5.79 2.12
CA VAL A 88 -1.52 -7.08 2.19
C VAL A 88 -2.56 -8.16 2.38
N GLU A 89 -2.52 -9.18 1.52
CA GLU A 89 -3.36 -10.36 1.63
C GLU A 89 -2.81 -11.33 2.67
N THR A 90 -3.67 -12.04 3.39
CA THR A 90 -3.25 -13.04 4.38
C THR A 90 -2.33 -14.11 3.78
N SER A 91 -2.50 -14.45 2.50
CA SER A 91 -1.65 -15.40 1.78
C SER A 91 -0.19 -14.96 1.61
N GLN A 92 0.10 -13.67 1.79
CA GLN A 92 1.45 -13.11 1.75
C GLN A 92 2.11 -13.02 3.13
N MET A 93 1.40 -13.43 4.19
CA MET A 93 1.87 -13.37 5.56
C MET A 93 2.21 -14.75 6.10
N ASP A 94 3.19 -14.80 7.00
CA ASP A 94 3.52 -16.01 7.75
C ASP A 94 2.48 -16.23 8.86
N THR A 95 1.41 -16.96 8.54
CA THR A 95 0.34 -17.25 9.49
C THR A 95 0.73 -18.24 10.58
N ASP A 96 1.91 -18.85 10.53
CA ASP A 96 2.44 -19.69 11.62
C ASP A 96 3.11 -18.85 12.71
N SER A 97 3.42 -17.57 12.40
CA SER A 97 3.97 -16.62 13.37
C SER A 97 2.89 -16.14 14.36
N PRO A 98 3.09 -16.32 15.68
CA PRO A 98 2.16 -15.80 16.70
C PRO A 98 2.00 -14.28 16.66
N GLU A 99 3.03 -13.56 16.21
CA GLU A 99 2.98 -12.10 16.05
C GLU A 99 2.04 -11.71 14.91
N VAL A 100 2.18 -12.35 13.75
CA VAL A 100 1.30 -12.13 12.59
C VAL A 100 -0.14 -12.51 12.93
N GLN A 101 -0.35 -13.64 13.60
CA GLN A 101 -1.69 -14.04 14.05
C GLN A 101 -2.33 -12.99 14.95
N ARG A 102 -1.56 -12.41 15.88
CA ARG A 102 -2.06 -11.31 16.72
C ARG A 102 -2.40 -10.08 15.89
N MET A 103 -1.53 -9.67 14.96
CA MET A 103 -1.80 -8.53 14.08
C MET A 103 -3.08 -8.73 13.25
N LEU A 104 -3.32 -9.95 12.76
CA LEU A 104 -4.53 -10.29 12.01
C LEU A 104 -5.79 -10.26 12.90
N GLN A 105 -5.68 -10.71 14.15
CA GLN A 105 -6.78 -10.68 15.12
C GLN A 105 -7.11 -9.24 15.57
N GLU A 106 -6.11 -8.37 15.65
CA GLU A 106 -6.25 -6.96 16.04
C GLU A 106 -6.57 -6.04 14.85
N ALA A 107 -6.59 -6.57 13.62
CA ALA A 107 -6.84 -5.78 12.41
C ALA A 107 -8.29 -5.28 12.36
N GLU A 108 -8.49 -4.00 12.66
CA GLU A 108 -9.81 -3.36 12.71
C GLU A 108 -10.44 -3.06 11.35
N TYR A 109 -9.67 -3.16 10.26
CA TYR A 109 -10.10 -2.73 8.92
C TYR A 109 -9.84 -3.79 7.85
N PHE A 110 -10.71 -3.80 6.86
CA PHE A 110 -10.70 -4.68 5.70
C PHE A 110 -10.70 -3.85 4.41
N ASN A 111 -10.11 -4.37 3.33
CA ASN A 111 -10.09 -3.72 2.02
C ASN A 111 -11.33 -4.10 1.17
N PRO A 112 -12.33 -3.22 1.01
CA PRO A 112 -13.50 -3.45 0.15
C PRO A 112 -13.20 -3.33 -1.35
N VAL A 113 -11.95 -3.02 -1.74
CA VAL A 113 -11.53 -2.76 -3.13
C VAL A 113 -12.15 -1.47 -3.70
N GLU A 114 -12.49 -0.51 -2.84
CA GLU A 114 -12.87 0.85 -3.25
C GLU A 114 -11.63 1.73 -3.39
N ILE A 115 -11.15 1.95 -4.63
CA ILE A 115 -9.88 2.61 -4.88
C ILE A 115 -10.03 3.73 -5.92
N VAL A 116 -9.59 4.93 -5.54
CA VAL A 116 -9.44 6.08 -6.46
C VAL A 116 -7.95 6.28 -6.76
N CYS A 117 -7.59 6.32 -8.04
CA CYS A 117 -6.20 6.34 -8.48
C CYS A 117 -5.80 7.67 -9.13
N GLY A 118 -4.66 8.22 -8.71
CA GLY A 118 -3.94 9.28 -9.41
C GLY A 118 -2.83 8.69 -10.28
N LEU A 119 -3.02 8.72 -11.61
CA LEU A 119 -2.15 8.02 -12.57
C LEU A 119 -1.24 8.93 -13.39
N ARG A 120 -1.23 10.23 -13.09
CA ARG A 120 -0.46 11.23 -13.83
C ARG A 120 0.48 12.00 -12.91
N ASN A 121 1.63 12.37 -13.44
CA ASN A 121 2.60 13.21 -12.74
C ASN A 121 2.13 14.68 -12.69
N ARG A 122 2.94 15.54 -12.06
CA ARG A 122 2.65 16.99 -11.94
C ARG A 122 2.55 17.73 -13.28
N TYR A 123 3.07 17.15 -14.36
CA TYR A 123 3.00 17.70 -15.71
C TYR A 123 1.81 17.15 -16.52
N GLY A 124 0.98 16.30 -15.90
CA GLY A 124 -0.16 15.66 -16.56
C GLY A 124 0.21 14.43 -17.39
N GLU A 125 1.45 13.96 -17.37
CA GLU A 125 1.90 12.79 -18.13
C GLU A 125 1.56 11.51 -17.37
N LYS A 126 1.19 10.44 -18.09
CA LYS A 126 0.83 9.16 -17.48
C LYS A 126 2.08 8.45 -16.92
N PHE A 127 1.97 7.91 -15.71
CA PHE A 127 3.00 7.01 -15.18
C PHE A 127 3.00 5.67 -15.93
N ALA A 128 4.21 5.13 -16.15
CA ALA A 128 4.39 3.77 -16.62
C ALA A 128 4.22 2.79 -15.45
N LEU A 129 2.98 2.35 -15.19
CA LEU A 129 2.61 1.63 -13.96
C LEU A 129 3.41 0.35 -13.70
N HIS A 130 3.86 -0.34 -14.75
CA HIS A 130 4.70 -1.54 -14.64
C HIS A 130 6.04 -1.29 -13.93
N ARG A 131 6.49 -0.03 -13.83
CA ARG A 131 7.71 0.33 -13.10
C ARG A 131 7.53 0.37 -11.58
N TYR A 132 6.30 0.26 -11.09
CA TYR A 132 5.93 0.35 -9.67
C TYR A 132 5.38 -0.98 -9.12
N VAL A 133 5.63 -2.08 -9.85
CA VAL A 133 5.25 -3.46 -9.49
C VAL A 133 6.37 -4.06 -8.65
N ASP A 134 6.03 -4.77 -7.59
CA ASP A 134 6.97 -5.67 -6.92
C ASP A 134 6.84 -7.10 -7.48
N PRO A 135 7.78 -7.56 -8.32
CA PRO A 135 7.74 -8.91 -8.89
C PRO A 135 7.90 -10.02 -7.85
N ALA A 136 8.44 -9.74 -6.66
CA ALA A 136 8.64 -10.72 -5.60
C ALA A 136 7.33 -11.11 -4.89
N THR A 137 6.25 -10.37 -5.12
CA THR A 137 4.92 -10.63 -4.52
C THR A 137 4.08 -11.67 -5.27
N GLY A 138 4.57 -12.19 -6.40
CA GLY A 138 3.96 -13.34 -7.05
C GLY A 138 4.09 -14.60 -6.17
N PHE A 139 3.11 -15.50 -6.24
CA PHE A 139 3.07 -16.70 -5.41
C PHE A 139 2.59 -17.92 -6.18
N ILE A 140 2.85 -19.11 -5.64
CA ILE A 140 2.34 -20.37 -6.19
C ILE A 140 1.03 -20.72 -5.50
N ALA A 141 -0.07 -20.71 -6.25
CA ALA A 141 -1.37 -21.15 -5.80
C ALA A 141 -1.55 -22.65 -6.08
N ARG A 142 -2.13 -23.38 -5.11
CA ARG A 142 -2.65 -24.73 -5.34
C ARG A 142 -4.10 -24.62 -5.81
N LYS A 143 -4.42 -25.19 -6.97
CA LYS A 143 -5.76 -25.19 -7.54
C LYS A 143 -6.16 -26.60 -7.94
N THR A 144 -7.46 -26.86 -8.03
CA THR A 144 -7.99 -28.14 -8.49
C THR A 144 -8.72 -27.94 -9.82
N ILE A 145 -8.38 -28.73 -10.83
CA ILE A 145 -9.11 -28.79 -12.10
C ILE A 145 -9.66 -30.21 -12.25
N GLY A 146 -10.98 -30.37 -12.10
CA GLY A 146 -11.60 -31.70 -12.08
C GLY A 146 -11.14 -32.50 -10.85
N SER A 147 -10.44 -33.60 -11.09
CA SER A 147 -9.82 -34.43 -10.03
C SER A 147 -8.36 -34.07 -9.75
N ASP A 148 -7.73 -33.25 -10.59
CA ASP A 148 -6.28 -33.06 -10.57
C ASP A 148 -5.90 -31.82 -9.78
N GLU A 149 -4.92 -31.97 -8.88
CA GLU A 149 -4.27 -30.85 -8.21
C GLU A 149 -3.19 -30.27 -9.11
N ILE A 150 -3.22 -28.96 -9.29
CA ILE A 150 -2.25 -28.21 -10.10
C ILE A 150 -1.61 -27.10 -9.27
N LEU A 151 -0.38 -26.77 -9.63
CA LEU A 151 0.32 -25.58 -9.15
C LEU A 151 0.22 -24.51 -10.23
N ALA A 152 -0.28 -23.33 -9.86
CA ALA A 152 -0.38 -22.16 -10.73
C ALA A 152 0.50 -21.04 -10.18
N GLN A 153 1.32 -20.43 -11.03
CA GLN A 153 2.02 -19.20 -10.66
C GLN A 153 1.09 -18.01 -10.84
N GLU A 154 0.73 -17.36 -9.73
CA GLU A 154 0.02 -16.09 -9.76
C GLU A 154 1.03 -14.95 -9.79
N LEU A 155 0.85 -14.06 -10.77
CA LEU A 155 1.62 -12.83 -10.86
C LEU A 155 1.21 -11.87 -9.73
N PRO A 156 2.03 -10.84 -9.44
CA PRO A 156 1.68 -9.80 -8.47
C PRO A 156 0.23 -9.33 -8.61
N GLY A 157 -0.55 -9.49 -7.54
CA GLY A 157 -1.96 -9.12 -7.55
C GLY A 157 -2.13 -7.60 -7.66
N LEU A 158 -3.32 -7.17 -8.08
CA LEU A 158 -3.54 -5.78 -8.51
C LEU A 158 -3.17 -4.75 -7.43
N TRP A 159 -3.67 -4.93 -6.20
CA TRP A 159 -3.43 -3.98 -5.11
C TRP A 159 -2.32 -4.40 -4.15
N ASN A 160 -1.99 -5.69 -4.08
CA ASN A 160 -1.04 -6.23 -3.11
C ASN A 160 0.36 -6.51 -3.68
N GLY A 161 0.58 -6.23 -4.97
CA GLY A 161 1.88 -6.40 -5.63
C GLY A 161 2.13 -5.49 -6.83
N ALA A 162 1.17 -5.39 -7.74
CA ALA A 162 1.26 -4.52 -8.92
C ALA A 162 1.21 -3.02 -8.58
N GLN A 163 0.81 -2.69 -7.36
CA GLN A 163 0.77 -1.34 -6.80
C GLN A 163 1.74 -1.15 -5.61
N ALA A 164 2.73 -2.02 -5.45
CA ALA A 164 3.61 -2.03 -4.29
C ALA A 164 4.41 -0.73 -4.11
N ASP A 165 4.84 -0.07 -5.19
CA ASP A 165 5.60 1.18 -5.08
C ASP A 165 4.75 2.44 -5.30
N TRP A 166 3.44 2.37 -5.02
CA TRP A 166 2.53 3.52 -5.09
C TRP A 166 2.47 4.27 -3.76
N ILE A 167 2.08 5.55 -3.80
CA ILE A 167 1.65 6.25 -2.59
C ILE A 167 0.26 5.72 -2.22
N SER A 168 0.13 5.13 -1.03
CA SER A 168 -1.15 4.62 -0.52
C SER A 168 -1.65 5.49 0.62
N LEU A 169 -2.90 5.93 0.51
CA LEU A 169 -3.64 6.57 1.60
C LEU A 169 -4.88 5.74 1.90
N PHE A 170 -5.16 5.51 3.18
CA PHE A 170 -6.30 4.75 3.63
C PHE A 170 -7.26 5.66 4.37
N VAL A 171 -8.54 5.57 4.00
CA VAL A 171 -9.63 6.34 4.60
C VAL A 171 -10.71 5.39 5.05
N GLU A 172 -11.23 5.57 6.26
CA GLU A 172 -12.42 4.82 6.68
C GLU A 172 -13.61 5.27 5.83
N VAL A 173 -14.36 4.30 5.31
CA VAL A 173 -15.62 4.51 4.61
C VAL A 173 -16.73 3.69 5.28
N PRO A 174 -18.01 4.10 5.17
CA PRO A 174 -19.11 3.36 5.78
C PRO A 174 -19.18 1.91 5.27
N SER A 175 -19.40 0.94 6.16
CA SER A 175 -19.55 -0.47 5.75
C SER A 175 -20.64 -0.68 4.70
N SER A 176 -21.65 0.20 4.62
CA SER A 176 -22.70 0.16 3.61
C SER A 176 -22.23 0.43 2.17
N THR A 177 -21.00 0.90 1.95
CA THR A 177 -20.42 0.99 0.59
C THR A 177 -19.91 -0.37 0.09
N PHE A 178 -19.78 -1.35 0.99
CA PHE A 178 -19.28 -2.68 0.68
C PHE A 178 -20.36 -3.75 0.87
N THR A 179 -20.79 -4.37 -0.23
CA THR A 179 -21.74 -5.49 -0.20
C THR A 179 -21.20 -6.63 -1.06
N PRO A 180 -20.26 -7.44 -0.53
CA PRO A 180 -19.59 -8.47 -1.32
C PRO A 180 -20.51 -9.67 -1.57
N VAL A 181 -20.32 -10.31 -2.73
CA VAL A 181 -20.86 -11.63 -3.04
C VAL A 181 -19.68 -12.57 -3.25
N LYS A 182 -19.37 -13.40 -2.25
CA LYS A 182 -18.29 -14.39 -2.28
C LYS A 182 -18.84 -15.78 -2.63
N GLU A 183 -20.03 -16.11 -2.13
CA GLU A 183 -20.75 -17.35 -2.40
C GLU A 183 -22.15 -17.08 -2.98
N ILE A 184 -22.76 -18.09 -3.60
CA ILE A 184 -24.12 -17.97 -4.17
C ILE A 184 -25.15 -17.59 -3.09
N THR A 185 -24.95 -18.08 -1.86
CA THR A 185 -25.79 -17.78 -0.69
C THR A 185 -25.77 -16.29 -0.32
N ASP A 186 -24.70 -15.55 -0.65
CA ASP A 186 -24.63 -14.11 -0.36
C ASP A 186 -25.68 -13.32 -1.14
N LEU A 187 -26.07 -13.76 -2.34
CA LEU A 187 -27.13 -13.12 -3.13
C LEU A 187 -28.50 -13.12 -2.42
N VAL A 188 -28.69 -13.97 -1.42
CA VAL A 188 -29.94 -14.08 -0.66
C VAL A 188 -30.01 -13.02 0.45
N ARG A 189 -28.89 -12.36 0.80
CA ARG A 189 -28.83 -11.32 1.82
C ARG A 189 -29.73 -10.11 1.44
N PRO A 190 -30.37 -9.44 2.40
CA PRO A 190 -31.31 -8.33 2.13
C PRO A 190 -30.72 -7.20 1.27
N GLU A 191 -29.42 -6.95 1.37
CA GLU A 191 -28.70 -5.90 0.66
C GLU A 191 -28.65 -6.12 -0.86
N HIS A 192 -28.96 -7.34 -1.33
CA HIS A 192 -28.95 -7.74 -2.74
C HIS A 192 -30.35 -8.01 -3.33
N ARG A 193 -31.42 -7.68 -2.61
CA ARG A 193 -32.82 -7.87 -3.06
C ARG A 193 -33.48 -6.54 -3.42
#